data_AF-A0A642C3J7-F1
#
_entry.id   AF-A0A642C3J7-F1
#
_cell.length_a   1.000
_cell.length_b   1.000
_cell.length_c   1.000
_cell.angle_alpha   90.00
_cell.angle_beta   90.00
_cell.angle_gamma   90.00
#
_symmetry.space_group_name_H-M   'P 1'
#
loop_
_entity.id
_entity.type
_entity.pdbx_description
1 polymer ?
#
loop_
_entity_poly.entity_id
_entity_poly.type
_entity_poly.pdbx_seq_one_letter_code
_entity_poly.pdbx_strand_id
1 'polypeptide(L)'
;MKAYIINLKKSVDRKKYMQEQLEKMFFLSAEFVEAVDARGMTEREKNVFFDTELFCKRYVKEVRPGEIGCTLSHQKCYRKLVESRDKYALILEDDIVIRHNID
;
A
#
# COMPACT_ATOMS: atom_id res chain seq x y z
N MET A 1 8.87 -13.26 -9.44
CA MET A 1 7.90 -13.24 -8.31
C MET A 1 6.97 -12.06 -8.48
N LYS A 2 5.65 -12.21 -8.25
CA LYS A 2 4.70 -11.09 -8.32
C LYS A 2 4.97 -10.07 -7.21
N ALA A 3 4.99 -8.78 -7.55
CA ALA A 3 5.11 -7.70 -6.57
C ALA A 3 4.11 -6.57 -6.84
N TYR A 4 3.51 -6.04 -5.79
CA TYR A 4 2.64 -4.86 -5.82
C TYR A 4 3.32 -3.69 -5.11
N ILE A 5 3.37 -2.54 -5.77
CA ILE A 5 3.97 -1.32 -5.23
C ILE A 5 2.85 -0.33 -4.92
N ILE A 6 2.61 -0.09 -3.64
CA ILE A 6 1.61 0.88 -3.20
C ILE A 6 2.20 2.28 -3.34
N ASN A 7 1.58 3.11 -4.16
CA ASN A 7 2.01 4.48 -4.38
C ASN A 7 0.81 5.40 -4.56
N LEU A 8 0.82 6.54 -3.88
CA LEU A 8 -0.17 7.59 -4.12
C LEU A 8 0.08 8.21 -5.49
N LYS A 9 -1.00 8.46 -6.25
CA LYS A 9 -0.92 9.08 -7.59
C LYS A 9 -0.11 10.39 -7.62
N LYS A 10 -0.18 11.17 -6.54
CA LYS A 10 0.55 12.44 -6.39
C LYS A 10 2.01 12.31 -5.96
N SER A 11 2.44 11.14 -5.49
CA SER A 11 3.79 10.89 -4.98
C SER A 11 4.74 10.49 -6.12
N VAL A 12 4.96 11.42 -7.05
CA VAL A 12 5.73 11.21 -8.29
C VAL A 12 7.21 10.91 -8.03
N ASP A 13 7.84 11.59 -7.06
CA ASP A 13 9.26 11.38 -6.75
C ASP A 13 9.52 10.01 -6.13
N ARG A 14 8.64 9.58 -5.22
CA ARG A 14 8.69 8.23 -4.63
C ARG A 14 8.42 7.15 -5.67
N LYS A 15 7.50 7.39 -6.60
CA LYS A 15 7.27 6.49 -7.73
C LYS A 15 8.53 6.34 -8.58
N LYS A 16 9.18 7.45 -8.93
CA LYS A 16 10.43 7.46 -9.69
C LYS A 16 11.54 6.68 -8.95
N TYR A 17 11.72 6.96 -7.66
CA TYR A 17 12.66 6.21 -6.82
C TYR A 17 12.40 4.70 -6.88
N MET A 18 11.15 4.27 -6.70
CA MET A 18 10.79 2.86 -6.77
C MET A 18 11.03 2.26 -8.15
N GLN A 19 10.78 2.99 -9.24
CA GLN A 19 11.10 2.53 -10.60
C GLN A 19 12.60 2.24 -10.75
N GLU A 20 13.46 3.16 -10.31
CA GLU A 20 14.92 2.99 -10.34
C GLU A 20 15.40 1.80 -9.49
N GLN A 21 14.74 1.52 -8.36
CA GLN A 21 15.06 0.34 -7.57
C GLN A 21 14.59 -0.96 -8.23
N LEU A 22 13.40 -0.96 -8.84
CA LEU A 22 12.83 -2.12 -9.52
C LEU A 22 13.63 -2.53 -10.76
N GLU A 23 14.26 -1.58 -11.46
CA GLU A 23 15.20 -1.88 -12.56
C GLU A 23 16.35 -2.79 -12.10
N LYS A 24 16.77 -2.68 -10.84
CA LYS A 24 17.81 -3.52 -10.24
C LYS A 24 17.27 -4.87 -9.74
N MET A 25 15.94 -5.03 -9.69
CA MET A 25 15.23 -6.20 -9.17
C MET A 25 14.48 -6.94 -10.28
N PHE A 26 15.19 -7.31 -11.36
CA PHE A 26 14.62 -7.97 -12.53
C PHE A 26 13.88 -9.29 -12.24
N PHE A 27 14.08 -9.90 -11.06
CA PHE A 27 13.35 -11.09 -10.61
C PHE A 27 11.92 -10.80 -10.12
N LEU A 28 11.55 -9.52 -9.96
CA LEU A 28 10.20 -9.08 -9.60
C LEU A 28 9.38 -8.74 -10.85
N SER A 29 8.17 -9.30 -10.93
CA SER A 29 7.11 -8.84 -11.84
C SER A 29 6.29 -7.80 -11.08
N ALA A 30 6.77 -6.57 -11.09
CA ALA A 30 6.21 -5.47 -10.31
C ALA A 30 5.05 -4.76 -11.02
N GLU A 31 4.01 -4.44 -10.25
CA GLU A 31 2.84 -3.68 -10.66
C GLU A 31 2.58 -2.56 -9.66
N PHE A 32 2.42 -1.32 -10.13
CA PHE A 32 2.00 -0.22 -9.27
C PHE A 32 0.51 -0.29 -8.98
N VAL A 33 0.16 -0.26 -7.70
CA VAL A 33 -1.22 -0.18 -7.22
C VAL A 33 -1.45 1.24 -6.69
N GLU A 34 -2.43 1.93 -7.26
CA GLU A 34 -2.78 3.29 -6.82
C GLU A 34 -3.34 3.26 -5.38
N ALA A 35 -2.56 3.85 -4.47
CA ALA A 35 -2.89 3.94 -3.06
C ALA A 35 -4.14 4.80 -2.83
N VAL A 36 -4.87 4.50 -1.75
CA VAL A 36 -6.04 5.25 -1.31
C VAL A 36 -5.59 6.44 -0.47
N ASP A 37 -5.96 7.66 -0.90
CA ASP A 37 -5.72 8.87 -0.11
C ASP A 37 -6.92 9.22 0.77
N ALA A 38 -7.03 8.60 1.94
CA ALA A 38 -8.15 8.83 2.84
C ALA A 38 -8.14 10.22 3.52
N ARG A 39 -7.14 11.07 3.28
CA ARG A 39 -7.17 12.48 3.72
C ARG A 39 -8.21 13.29 2.94
N GLY A 40 -8.53 12.89 1.70
CA GLY A 40 -9.56 13.52 0.88
C GLY A 40 -10.97 12.95 1.09
N MET A 41 -11.12 11.94 1.94
CA MET A 41 -12.41 11.29 2.22
C MET A 41 -13.14 12.00 3.37
N THR A 42 -14.46 12.10 3.25
CA THR A 42 -15.36 12.47 4.34
C THR A 42 -15.41 11.36 5.40
N GLU A 43 -15.85 11.70 6.62
CA GLU A 43 -16.04 10.70 7.69
C GLU A 43 -17.05 9.63 7.31
N ARG A 44 -18.11 10.00 6.57
CA ARG A 44 -19.09 9.04 6.05
C ARG A 44 -18.43 8.03 5.11
N GLU A 45 -17.59 8.48 4.18
CA GLU A 45 -16.89 7.58 3.26
C GLU A 45 -15.91 6.68 4.02
N LYS A 46 -15.17 7.22 4.99
CA LYS A 46 -14.26 6.42 5.83
C LYS A 46 -15.02 5.30 6.53
N ASN A 47 -16.16 5.60 7.17
CA ASN A 47 -16.97 4.64 7.90
C ASN A 47 -17.64 3.57 7.01
N VAL A 48 -17.80 3.83 5.71
CA VAL A 48 -18.29 2.83 4.75
C VAL A 48 -17.24 1.75 4.46
N PHE A 49 -15.96 2.14 4.41
CA PHE A 49 -14.88 1.23 4.02
C PHE A 49 -14.02 0.76 5.19
N PHE A 50 -14.11 1.40 6.35
CA PHE A 50 -13.27 1.14 7.52
C PHE A 50 -14.09 1.28 8.81
N ASP A 51 -14.04 0.26 9.67
CA ASP A 51 -14.71 0.27 10.97
C ASP A 51 -13.89 1.10 11.99
N THR A 52 -14.13 2.40 11.98
CA THR A 52 -13.45 3.36 12.86
C THR A 52 -13.81 3.13 14.33
N GLU A 53 -15.04 2.71 14.63
CA GLU A 53 -15.50 2.46 15.99
C GLU A 53 -14.78 1.27 16.61
N LEU A 54 -14.70 0.15 15.88
CA LEU A 54 -13.97 -1.04 16.32
C LEU A 54 -12.48 -0.74 16.47
N PHE A 55 -11.90 0.03 15.55
CA PHE A 55 -10.50 0.45 15.67
C PHE A 55 -10.26 1.26 16.94
N CYS A 56 -11.09 2.28 17.20
CA CYS A 56 -10.97 3.12 18.38
C CYS A 56 -11.12 2.30 19.67
N LYS A 57 -12.08 1.38 19.72
CA LYS A 57 -12.26 0.46 20.86
C LYS A 57 -11.05 -0.45 21.08
N ARG A 58 -10.45 -0.97 20.00
CA ARG A 58 -9.33 -1.92 20.08
C ARG A 58 -8.00 -1.27 20.42
N TYR A 59 -7.71 -0.10 19.83
CA TYR A 59 -6.42 0.56 19.94
C TYR A 59 -6.42 1.76 20.89
N VAL A 60 -7.58 2.11 21.45
CA VAL A 60 -7.76 3.22 22.42
C VAL A 60 -7.20 4.54 21.88
N LYS A 61 -7.35 4.76 20.57
CA LYS A 61 -6.94 5.98 19.86
C LYS A 61 -7.80 6.17 18.61
N GLU A 62 -7.92 7.42 18.17
CA GLU A 62 -8.50 7.73 16.87
C GLU A 62 -7.62 7.19 15.74
N VAL A 63 -8.26 6.64 14.71
CA VAL A 63 -7.57 6.21 13.50
C VAL A 63 -7.16 7.43 12.68
N ARG A 64 -5.90 7.44 12.22
CA ARG A 64 -5.42 8.50 11.32
C ARG A 64 -5.87 8.21 9.89
N PRO A 65 -6.14 9.24 9.06
CA PRO A 65 -6.42 9.04 7.64
C PRO A 65 -5.35 8.22 6.91
N GLY A 66 -4.07 8.37 7.30
CA GLY A 66 -2.98 7.55 6.74
C GLY A 66 -3.12 6.05 7.06
N GLU A 67 -3.61 5.69 8.24
CA GLU A 67 -3.83 4.29 8.65
C GLU A 67 -4.99 3.66 7.86
N ILE A 68 -6.07 4.42 7.64
CA ILE A 68 -7.18 4.01 6.75
C ILE A 68 -6.65 3.82 5.32
N GLY A 69 -5.96 4.82 4.78
CA GLY A 69 -5.43 4.78 3.41
C GLY A 69 -4.48 3.60 3.17
N CYS A 70 -3.56 3.35 4.10
CA CYS A 70 -2.67 2.19 4.06
C CYS A 70 -3.48 0.88 4.08
N THR A 71 -4.39 0.70 5.05
CA THR A 71 -5.22 -0.51 5.16
C THR A 71 -5.98 -0.80 3.87
N LEU A 72 -6.67 0.20 3.31
CA LEU A 72 -7.46 0.04 2.09
C LEU A 72 -6.57 -0.22 0.85
N SER A 73 -5.35 0.34 0.82
CA SER A 73 -4.38 0.08 -0.26
C SER A 73 -3.85 -1.35 -0.23
N HIS A 74 -3.57 -1.88 0.97
CA HIS A 74 -3.19 -3.29 1.16
C HIS A 74 -4.35 -4.22 0.78
N GLN A 75 -5.59 -3.89 1.15
CA GLN A 75 -6.78 -4.66 0.73
C GLN A 75 -6.95 -4.70 -0.80
N LYS A 76 -6.59 -3.64 -1.54
CA LYS A 76 -6.55 -3.69 -3.01
C LYS A 76 -5.53 -4.71 -3.51
N CYS A 77 -4.36 -4.78 -2.89
CA CYS A 77 -3.32 -5.76 -3.23
C CYS A 77 -3.77 -7.19 -2.91
N TYR A 78 -4.41 -7.42 -1.75
CA TYR A 78 -4.95 -8.72 -1.37
C TYR A 78 -6.01 -9.19 -2.37
N ARG A 79 -6.91 -8.30 -2.78
CA ARG A 79 -7.93 -8.61 -3.79
C ARG A 79 -7.30 -8.99 -5.12
N LYS A 80 -6.31 -8.23 -5.58
CA LYS A 80 -5.54 -8.55 -6.80
C LYS A 80 -4.85 -9.91 -6.72
N LEU A 81 -4.31 -10.28 -5.56
CA LEU A 81 -3.69 -11.60 -5.36
C LEU A 81 -4.74 -12.72 -5.41
N VAL A 82 -5.87 -12.56 -4.73
CA VAL A 82 -6.96 -13.56 -4.72
C VAL A 82 -7.59 -13.74 -6.10
N GLU A 83 -7.66 -12.66 -6.88
CA GLU A 83 -8.17 -12.68 -8.26
C GLU A 83 -7.12 -13.17 -9.27
N SER A 84 -5.84 -13.31 -8.89
CA SER A 84 -4.79 -13.82 -9.76
C SER A 84 -4.61 -15.34 -9.62
N ARG A 85 -3.67 -15.91 -10.37
CA ARG A 85 -3.24 -17.32 -10.25
C ARG A 85 -1.98 -17.47 -9.38
N ASP A 86 -1.50 -16.38 -8.79
CA ASP A 86 -0.27 -16.38 -7.99
C ASP A 86 -0.54 -16.96 -6.60
N LYS A 87 0.36 -17.80 -6.09
CA LYS A 87 0.25 -18.36 -4.74
C LYS A 87 0.66 -17.38 -3.64
N TYR A 88 1.52 -16.42 -4.00
CA TYR A 88 2.05 -15.40 -3.11
C TYR A 88 2.47 -14.18 -3.91
N ALA A 89 2.45 -13.01 -3.27
CA ALA A 89 2.96 -11.76 -3.83
C ALA A 89 3.67 -10.96 -2.75
N LEU A 90 4.70 -10.21 -3.16
CA LEU A 90 5.37 -9.21 -2.33
C LEU A 90 4.59 -7.89 -2.41
N ILE A 91 4.34 -7.23 -1.27
CA ILE A 91 3.76 -5.87 -1.25
C ILE A 91 4.81 -4.93 -0.69
N LEU A 92 5.11 -3.85 -1.43
CA LEU A 92 6.05 -2.82 -1.04
C LEU A 92 5.35 -1.46 -1.01
N GLU A 93 5.56 -0.69 0.06
CA GLU A 93 5.21 0.74 0.09
C GLU A 93 6.25 1.55 -0.69
N ASP A 94 5.91 2.76 -1.11
CA ASP A 94 6.76 3.61 -1.95
C ASP A 94 7.86 4.38 -1.19
N ASP A 95 7.97 4.18 0.12
CA ASP A 95 8.95 4.82 1.03
C ASP A 95 9.97 3.84 1.63
N ILE A 96 10.00 2.60 1.13
CA ILE A 96 11.01 1.63 1.55
C ILE A 96 12.42 2.08 1.12
N VAL A 97 13.43 1.66 1.89
CA VAL A 97 14.83 1.83 1.51
C VAL A 97 15.42 0.47 1.23
N ILE A 98 15.92 0.27 0.02
CA ILE A 98 16.57 -0.98 -0.38
C ILE A 98 18.06 -0.88 -0.06
N ARG A 99 18.54 -1.80 0.78
CA ARG A 99 19.97 -1.96 1.09
C ARG A 99 20.44 -3.29 0.53
N HIS A 100 21.52 -3.26 -0.25
CA HIS A 100 22.10 -4.46 -0.86
C HIS A 100 23.09 -5.18 0.07
N ASN A 101 23.68 -4.45 1.03
CA ASN A 101 24.48 -5.00 2.13
C ASN A 101 23.94 -4.43 3.45
N ILE A 102 23.74 -5.30 4.43
CA ILE A 102 23.56 -4.92 5.82
C ILE A 102 24.92 -5.21 6.46
N ASP A 103 25.74 -4.17 6.60
CA ASP A 103 26.86 -4.22 7.55
C ASP A 103 26.32 -4.16 8.98
#